data_AF-A0A0D9XYR4-F1
#
_entry.id   AF-A0A0D9XYR4-F1
#
_cell.length_a   1.000
_cell.length_b   1.000
_cell.length_c   1.000
_cell.angle_alpha   90.00
_cell.angle_beta   90.00
_cell.angle_gamma   90.00
#
_symmetry.space_group_name_H-M   'P 1'
#
loop_
_entity.id
_entity.type
_entity.pdbx_description
1 polymer ?
#
loop_
_entity_poly.entity_id
_entity_poly.type
_entity_poly.pdbx_seq_one_letter_code
_entity_poly.pdbx_strand_id
1 'polypeptide(L)'
;MKGKSYRGNRICFGRYALQALEPTWITARQIEAGRRAMTRYARRGGKICVRIFPDKPVTIRPTETRMGSGKGSPEYWVAVVKPGRILYEMGGVFETVARAAISIAASKMPIRNNSGARKLMCIRVIGAASNQRYARIGDIIVAVIKDAVPQMPLERSEVIRAVIVRTCKEFKYEDRIIIRYDDNAAVIIDQEGNPKGTRVFGAIAKELRELNFTKIVSLAPEVL
;
A
#
# COMPACT_ATOMS: atom_id res chain seq x y z
N MET A 1 7.19 4.49 -14.81
CA MET A 1 8.62 4.79 -14.57
C MET A 1 9.32 3.52 -14.14
N LYS A 2 10.43 3.16 -14.78
CA LYS A 2 11.23 1.99 -14.41
C LYS A 2 12.51 2.44 -13.67
N GLY A 3 13.02 1.61 -12.76
CA GLY A 3 14.29 1.80 -12.07
C GLY A 3 14.20 2.32 -10.62
N LYS A 4 15.23 1.97 -9.82
CA LYS A 4 15.39 2.39 -8.41
C LYS A 4 16.04 3.78 -8.31
N SER A 5 15.80 4.47 -7.20
CA SER A 5 16.47 5.73 -6.88
C SER A 5 17.88 5.49 -6.33
N TYR A 6 18.89 6.00 -7.02
CA TYR A 6 20.29 5.96 -6.55
C TYR A 6 20.67 7.17 -5.68
N ARG A 7 19.91 8.26 -5.74
CA ARG A 7 20.14 9.49 -4.96
C ARG A 7 19.03 9.72 -3.94
N GLY A 8 19.39 10.26 -2.77
CA GLY A 8 18.46 10.55 -1.65
C GLY A 8 17.68 9.33 -1.17
N ASN A 9 18.34 8.18 -1.18
CA ASN A 9 17.90 6.90 -0.62
C ASN A 9 18.51 6.63 0.77
N ARG A 10 19.41 7.51 1.24
CA ARG A 10 20.04 7.45 2.56
C ARG A 10 19.50 8.57 3.45
N ILE A 11 19.33 8.27 4.73
CA ILE A 11 18.97 9.23 5.77
C ILE A 11 20.16 10.17 5.96
N CYS A 12 19.94 11.49 5.98
CA CYS A 12 21.05 12.46 6.16
C CYS A 12 20.86 13.39 7.36
N PHE A 13 19.61 13.69 7.74
CA PHE A 13 19.28 14.70 8.74
C PHE A 13 18.55 14.09 9.95
N GLY A 14 17.74 13.05 9.71
CA GLY A 14 16.97 12.36 10.76
C GLY A 14 17.60 11.06 11.26
N ARG A 15 16.86 10.38 12.15
CA ARG A 15 17.12 8.99 12.54
C ARG A 15 16.13 8.01 11.90
N TYR A 16 14.94 8.50 11.58
CA TYR A 16 13.85 7.73 10.99
C TYR A 16 13.43 8.38 9.67
N ALA A 17 12.94 7.58 8.72
CA ALA A 17 12.59 8.05 7.39
C ALA A 17 11.39 7.32 6.80
N LEU A 18 10.62 8.02 5.96
CA LEU A 18 9.62 7.42 5.08
C LEU A 18 10.24 7.20 3.69
N GLN A 19 10.34 5.95 3.26
CA GLN A 19 10.83 5.60 1.93
C GLN A 19 9.68 5.22 1.00
N ALA A 20 9.75 5.67 -0.26
CA ALA A 20 8.82 5.23 -1.29
C ALA A 20 9.17 3.83 -1.78
N LEU A 21 8.21 2.90 -1.73
CA LEU A 21 8.39 1.53 -2.23
C LEU A 21 8.07 1.41 -3.73
N GLU A 22 7.19 2.28 -4.23
CA GLU A 22 6.69 2.25 -5.60
C GLU A 22 6.94 3.60 -6.31
N PRO A 23 7.03 3.60 -7.65
CA PRO A 23 7.10 4.84 -8.40
C PRO A 23 5.76 5.56 -8.36
N THR A 24 5.74 6.83 -7.98
CA THR A 24 4.51 7.63 -7.94
C THR A 24 4.78 9.11 -8.21
N TRP A 25 3.76 9.83 -8.63
CA TRP A 25 3.78 11.29 -8.72
C TRP A 25 3.09 11.85 -7.49
N ILE A 26 3.80 12.69 -6.74
CA ILE A 26 3.29 13.27 -5.49
C ILE A 26 3.09 14.77 -5.69
N THR A 27 1.87 15.24 -5.54
CA THR A 27 1.54 16.67 -5.67
C THR A 27 2.10 17.48 -4.49
N ALA A 28 2.37 18.77 -4.71
CA ALA A 28 2.78 19.70 -3.65
C ALA A 28 1.82 19.68 -2.44
N ARG A 29 0.50 19.58 -2.70
CA ARG A 29 -0.54 19.50 -1.67
C ARG A 29 -0.41 18.24 -0.81
N GLN A 30 -0.11 17.09 -1.42
CA GLN A 30 0.11 15.83 -0.69
C GLN A 30 1.39 15.88 0.16
N ILE A 31 2.48 16.45 -0.38
CA ILE A 31 3.74 16.62 0.35
C ILE A 31 3.50 17.47 1.62
N GLU A 32 2.75 18.56 1.49
CA GLU A 32 2.44 19.42 2.62
C GLU A 32 1.45 18.77 3.60
N ALA A 33 0.45 18.01 3.10
CA ALA A 33 -0.47 17.26 3.94
C ALA A 33 0.26 16.24 4.84
N GLY A 34 1.23 15.51 4.29
CA GLY A 34 2.07 14.58 5.05
C GLY A 34 2.89 15.29 6.12
N ARG A 35 3.54 16.42 5.76
CA ARG A 35 4.34 17.23 6.70
C ARG A 35 3.49 17.78 7.85
N ARG A 36 2.33 18.38 7.55
CA ARG A 36 1.40 18.90 8.57
C ARG A 36 0.88 17.78 9.48
N ALA A 37 0.60 16.60 8.94
CA ALA A 37 0.13 15.47 9.73
C ALA A 37 1.18 14.99 10.75
N MET A 38 2.44 14.83 10.32
CA MET A 38 3.54 14.49 11.23
C MET A 38 3.76 15.57 12.30
N THR A 39 3.74 16.85 11.90
CA THR A 39 3.96 17.97 12.82
C THR A 39 2.88 18.03 13.91
N ARG A 40 1.61 17.79 13.54
CA ARG A 40 0.49 17.71 14.48
C ARG A 40 0.66 16.55 15.47
N TYR A 41 1.03 15.37 14.97
CA TYR A 41 1.21 14.19 15.82
C TYR A 41 2.37 14.35 16.80
N ALA A 42 3.49 14.91 16.33
CA ALA A 42 4.68 15.13 17.14
C ALA A 42 4.55 16.31 18.13
N ARG A 43 3.39 17.01 18.17
CA ARG A 43 3.14 18.19 19.02
C ARG A 43 4.23 19.28 18.92
N ARG A 44 4.76 19.50 17.71
CA ARG A 44 5.92 20.37 17.43
C ARG A 44 7.26 19.92 18.06
N GLY A 45 7.32 18.71 18.63
CA GLY A 45 8.55 18.06 19.03
C GLY A 45 9.25 17.38 17.85
N GLY A 46 10.57 17.46 17.79
CA GLY A 46 11.39 16.85 16.75
C GLY A 46 11.56 17.70 15.49
N LYS A 47 12.60 17.34 14.73
CA LYS A 47 12.93 17.93 13.43
C LYS A 47 12.35 17.07 12.32
N ILE A 48 11.51 17.65 11.48
CA ILE A 48 10.93 17.00 10.30
C ILE A 48 11.57 17.61 9.05
N CYS A 49 12.19 16.79 8.22
CA CYS A 49 12.81 17.22 6.98
C CYS A 49 12.07 16.62 5.79
N VAL A 50 11.59 17.46 4.88
CA VAL A 50 11.02 17.01 3.60
C VAL A 50 12.16 16.81 2.61
N ARG A 51 12.26 15.63 1.99
CA ARG A 51 13.38 15.22 1.10
C ARG A 51 13.05 15.26 -0.39
N ILE A 52 11.79 15.54 -0.72
CA ILE A 52 11.28 15.69 -2.08
C ILE A 52 10.72 17.10 -2.27
N PHE A 53 10.91 17.67 -3.45
CA PHE A 53 10.40 18.98 -3.82
C PHE A 53 9.54 18.83 -5.09
N PRO A 54 8.38 19.50 -5.18
CA PRO A 54 7.54 19.45 -6.37
C PRO A 54 8.13 20.37 -7.44
N ASP A 55 9.11 19.87 -8.18
CA ASP A 55 9.91 20.59 -9.17
C ASP A 55 9.36 20.46 -10.60
N LYS A 56 8.43 19.55 -10.84
CA LYS A 56 7.86 19.32 -12.17
C LYS A 56 6.50 20.00 -12.32
N PRO A 57 6.35 20.98 -13.24
CA PRO A 57 5.05 21.55 -13.54
C PRO A 57 4.21 20.58 -14.38
N VAL A 58 2.93 20.46 -14.04
CA VAL A 58 1.92 19.75 -14.83
C VAL A 58 1.01 20.80 -15.46
N THR A 59 1.01 20.83 -16.78
CA THR A 59 0.19 21.73 -17.59
C THR A 59 -1.08 21.01 -18.01
N ILE A 60 -2.23 21.66 -17.88
CA ILE A 60 -3.51 21.14 -18.36
C ILE A 60 -4.00 22.06 -19.47
N ARG A 61 -4.57 21.45 -20.51
CA ARG A 61 -5.31 22.19 -21.54
C ARG A 61 -6.80 22.07 -21.25
N PRO A 62 -7.57 23.16 -21.34
CA PRO A 62 -9.02 23.09 -21.35
C PRO A 62 -9.50 22.23 -22.52
N THR A 63 -10.54 21.44 -22.28
CA THR A 63 -11.12 20.49 -23.24
C THR A 63 -11.56 21.15 -24.56
N GLU A 64 -11.89 22.44 -24.54
CA GLU A 64 -12.39 23.18 -25.70
C GLU A 64 -11.30 23.60 -26.71
N THR A 65 -10.01 23.42 -26.37
CA THR A 65 -8.91 23.89 -27.23
C THR A 65 -8.60 22.91 -28.36
N ARG A 66 -8.51 23.42 -29.59
CA ARG A 66 -8.12 22.63 -30.78
C ARG A 66 -6.68 22.12 -30.67
N MET A 67 -6.42 20.96 -31.30
CA MET A 67 -5.07 20.42 -31.44
C MET A 67 -4.17 21.40 -32.20
N GLY A 68 -2.92 21.58 -31.73
CA GLY A 68 -1.92 22.51 -32.31
C GLY A 68 -1.51 23.68 -31.40
N SER A 69 -2.28 23.99 -30.36
CA SER A 69 -2.15 25.25 -29.60
C SER A 69 -1.02 25.35 -28.54
N GLY A 70 0.05 24.53 -28.60
CA GLY A 70 1.16 24.57 -27.61
C GLY A 70 0.77 24.12 -26.18
N LYS A 71 1.71 23.77 -25.29
CA LYS A 71 1.36 23.24 -23.94
C LYS A 71 0.62 24.32 -23.12
N GLY A 72 -0.43 23.94 -22.39
CA GLY A 72 -1.25 24.85 -21.58
C GLY A 72 -0.49 25.46 -20.40
N SER A 73 -1.14 26.31 -19.60
CA SER A 73 -0.55 26.88 -18.39
C SER A 73 -0.29 25.80 -17.31
N PRO A 74 0.78 25.92 -16.50
CA PRO A 74 1.00 25.03 -15.35
C PRO A 74 -0.13 25.16 -14.32
N GLU A 75 -0.84 24.07 -14.06
CA GLU A 75 -1.95 24.05 -13.09
C GLU A 75 -1.47 23.64 -11.70
N TYR A 76 -0.59 22.63 -11.62
CA TYR A 76 -0.02 22.18 -10.36
C TYR A 76 1.38 21.60 -10.52
N TRP A 77 2.11 21.53 -9.39
CA TRP A 77 3.47 21.01 -9.33
C TRP A 77 3.50 19.64 -8.67
N VAL A 78 4.30 18.75 -9.23
CA VAL A 78 4.48 17.37 -8.76
C VAL A 78 5.94 17.05 -8.55
N ALA A 79 6.21 16.19 -7.56
CA ALA A 79 7.48 15.52 -7.39
C ALA A 79 7.39 14.14 -8.04
N VAL A 80 8.35 13.84 -8.91
CA VAL A 80 8.45 12.53 -9.57
C VAL A 80 9.30 11.59 -8.71
N VAL A 81 8.66 10.64 -8.04
CA VAL A 81 9.31 9.77 -7.05
C VAL A 81 9.58 8.38 -7.63
N LYS A 82 10.82 7.91 -7.49
CA LYS A 82 11.25 6.53 -7.80
C LYS A 82 11.28 5.66 -6.53
N PRO A 83 11.10 4.33 -6.64
CA PRO A 83 11.32 3.39 -5.55
C PRO A 83 12.67 3.57 -4.87
N GLY A 84 12.70 3.47 -3.55
CA GLY A 84 13.89 3.65 -2.72
C GLY A 84 14.20 5.10 -2.34
N ARG A 85 13.48 6.09 -2.88
CA ARG A 85 13.65 7.51 -2.53
C ARG A 85 13.05 7.80 -1.15
N ILE A 86 13.78 8.52 -0.31
CA ILE A 86 13.25 9.02 0.96
C ILE A 86 12.40 10.26 0.72
N LEU A 87 11.21 10.27 1.31
CA LEU A 87 10.20 11.33 1.23
C LEU A 87 10.31 12.29 2.41
N TYR A 88 10.41 11.74 3.62
CA TYR A 88 10.51 12.49 4.86
C TYR A 88 11.56 11.87 5.77
N GLU A 89 12.18 12.72 6.57
CA GLU A 89 13.03 12.31 7.68
C GLU A 89 12.54 12.95 8.97
N MET A 90 12.74 12.23 10.07
CA MET A 90 12.37 12.66 11.40
C MET A 90 13.51 12.40 12.38
N GLY A 91 13.83 13.40 13.19
CA GLY A 91 14.86 13.34 14.23
C GLY A 91 14.40 14.03 15.52
N GLY A 92 15.08 13.78 16.63
CA GLY A 92 14.75 14.40 17.92
C GLY A 92 13.44 13.93 18.57
N VAL A 93 13.02 12.69 18.26
CA VAL A 93 11.85 12.03 18.88
C VAL A 93 12.16 10.57 19.19
N PHE A 94 11.43 10.00 20.13
CA PHE A 94 11.46 8.56 20.42
C PHE A 94 10.90 7.74 19.25
N GLU A 95 11.38 6.50 19.13
CA GLU A 95 11.01 5.59 18.04
C GLU A 95 9.51 5.37 17.91
N THR A 96 8.81 5.22 19.04
CA THR A 96 7.36 4.97 19.09
C THR A 96 6.60 6.12 18.43
N VAL A 97 6.99 7.36 18.75
CA VAL A 97 6.41 8.58 18.17
C VAL A 97 6.77 8.71 16.70
N ALA A 98 8.02 8.45 16.34
CA ALA A 98 8.49 8.52 14.95
C ALA A 98 7.74 7.54 14.05
N ARG A 99 7.61 6.28 14.50
CA ARG A 99 6.92 5.21 13.76
C ARG A 99 5.45 5.56 13.52
N ALA A 100 4.76 6.08 14.54
CA ALA A 100 3.37 6.51 14.41
C ALA A 100 3.22 7.74 13.50
N ALA A 101 4.07 8.75 13.65
CA ALA A 101 4.06 9.94 12.79
C ALA A 101 4.30 9.59 11.31
N ILE A 102 5.28 8.74 11.03
CA ILE A 102 5.61 8.26 9.67
C ILE A 102 4.45 7.46 9.08
N SER A 103 3.78 6.61 9.88
CA SER A 103 2.60 5.86 9.44
C SER A 103 1.44 6.77 9.00
N ILE A 104 1.22 7.86 9.75
CA ILE A 104 0.22 8.88 9.41
C ILE A 104 0.63 9.65 8.15
N ALA A 105 1.91 9.97 7.97
CA ALA A 105 2.39 10.61 6.74
C ALA A 105 2.17 9.71 5.53
N ALA A 106 2.47 8.41 5.67
CA ALA A 106 2.29 7.42 4.61
C ALA A 106 0.82 7.27 4.19
N SER A 107 -0.16 7.49 5.07
CA SER A 107 -1.59 7.51 4.70
C SER A 107 -2.02 8.72 3.89
N LYS A 108 -1.20 9.77 3.84
CA LYS A 108 -1.44 10.96 2.99
C LYS A 108 -0.74 10.88 1.64
N MET A 109 0.07 9.83 1.41
CA MET A 109 0.80 9.65 0.17
C MET A 109 0.00 8.78 -0.82
N PRO A 110 0.09 9.05 -2.14
CA PRO A 110 -0.51 8.22 -3.18
C PRO A 110 0.35 6.96 -3.47
N ILE A 111 0.80 6.27 -2.41
CA ILE A 111 1.55 5.02 -2.47
C ILE A 111 0.59 3.93 -2.00
N ARG A 112 0.46 2.87 -2.81
CA ARG A 112 -0.66 1.94 -2.74
C ARG A 112 -0.77 1.19 -1.41
N ASN A 113 -1.99 1.22 -0.87
CA ASN A 113 -2.65 0.11 -0.19
C ASN A 113 -4.16 0.18 -0.55
N ASN A 114 -4.60 -0.46 -1.65
CA ASN A 114 -5.92 -0.19 -2.27
C ASN A 114 -7.12 -0.96 -1.69
N SER A 115 -6.98 -1.71 -0.61
CA SER A 115 -8.10 -2.41 0.02
C SER A 115 -8.74 -1.62 1.16
N GLY A 116 -8.30 -0.38 1.44
CA GLY A 116 -8.72 0.34 2.65
C GLY A 116 -8.13 -0.24 3.94
N ALA A 117 -8.05 -1.56 4.10
CA ALA A 117 -7.39 -2.21 5.24
C ALA A 117 -5.86 -2.37 5.03
N ARG A 118 -5.07 -1.97 6.02
CA ARG A 118 -3.61 -2.14 6.07
C ARG A 118 -3.19 -3.39 6.82
N LYS A 119 -3.94 -3.74 7.87
CA LYS A 119 -3.66 -4.86 8.74
C LYS A 119 -4.95 -5.56 9.12
N LEU A 120 -4.93 -6.88 8.98
CA LEU A 120 -6.01 -7.77 9.37
C LEU A 120 -5.55 -8.61 10.57
N MET A 121 -6.43 -8.78 11.54
CA MET A 121 -6.27 -9.78 12.59
C MET A 121 -7.23 -10.93 12.27
N CYS A 122 -6.70 -12.10 11.95
CA CYS A 122 -7.51 -13.30 11.76
C CYS A 122 -8.19 -13.68 13.09
N ILE A 123 -9.49 -13.94 13.05
CA ILE A 123 -10.26 -14.50 14.17
C ILE A 123 -10.39 -16.02 13.99
N ARG A 124 -10.83 -16.44 12.79
CA ARG A 124 -11.13 -17.85 12.49
C ARG A 124 -11.04 -18.14 11.00
N VAL A 125 -10.76 -19.39 10.68
CA VAL A 125 -10.85 -19.94 9.32
C VAL A 125 -12.29 -20.42 9.07
N ILE A 126 -12.77 -20.26 7.84
CA ILE A 126 -14.08 -20.70 7.36
C ILE A 126 -13.84 -21.85 6.37
N GLY A 127 -14.60 -22.94 6.49
CA GLY A 127 -14.79 -23.87 5.38
C GLY A 127 -14.12 -25.23 5.44
N ALA A 128 -13.46 -25.62 6.54
CA ALA A 128 -13.00 -27.01 6.69
C ALA A 128 -13.00 -27.44 8.15
N ALA A 129 -13.24 -28.75 8.37
CA ALA A 129 -13.52 -29.51 9.59
C ALA A 129 -13.29 -28.78 10.94
N SER A 130 -14.22 -28.99 11.87
CA SER A 130 -14.49 -28.30 13.16
C SER A 130 -13.33 -27.86 14.08
N ASN A 131 -12.07 -28.09 13.74
CA ASN A 131 -10.91 -27.70 14.55
C ASN A 131 -9.65 -27.30 13.75
N GLN A 132 -9.80 -26.82 12.51
CA GLN A 132 -8.63 -26.44 11.71
C GLN A 132 -8.00 -25.13 12.23
N ARG A 133 -6.87 -25.27 12.93
CA ARG A 133 -6.13 -24.15 13.56
C ARG A 133 -5.31 -23.31 12.57
N TYR A 134 -5.06 -23.84 11.38
CA TYR A 134 -4.18 -23.22 10.38
C TYR A 134 -4.89 -23.06 9.05
N ALA A 135 -4.74 -21.88 8.47
CA ALA A 135 -5.22 -21.57 7.14
C ALA A 135 -4.09 -21.72 6.10
N ARG A 136 -4.45 -22.16 4.91
CA ARG A 136 -3.60 -22.29 3.73
C ARG A 136 -4.01 -21.28 2.66
N ILE A 137 -3.25 -21.22 1.58
CA ILE A 137 -3.61 -20.42 0.40
C ILE A 137 -4.98 -20.89 -0.10
N GLY A 138 -5.86 -19.94 -0.39
CA GLY A 138 -7.24 -20.20 -0.85
C GLY A 138 -8.27 -20.36 0.26
N ASP A 139 -7.85 -20.54 1.52
CA ASP A 139 -8.79 -20.58 2.64
C ASP A 139 -9.40 -19.20 2.90
N ILE A 140 -10.69 -19.20 3.22
CA ILE A 140 -11.41 -17.99 3.63
C ILE A 140 -11.28 -17.83 5.14
N ILE A 141 -10.88 -16.65 5.59
CA ILE A 141 -10.80 -16.29 7.01
C ILE A 141 -11.80 -15.18 7.34
N VAL A 142 -12.30 -15.20 8.57
CA VAL A 142 -12.92 -14.04 9.21
C VAL A 142 -11.82 -13.26 9.91
N ALA A 143 -11.73 -11.97 9.62
CA ALA A 143 -10.70 -11.10 10.18
C ALA A 143 -11.28 -9.74 10.61
N VAL A 144 -10.65 -9.12 11.60
CA VAL A 144 -10.93 -7.74 12.01
C VAL A 144 -9.93 -6.79 11.37
N ILE A 145 -10.42 -5.69 10.81
CA ILE A 145 -9.56 -4.62 10.32
C ILE A 145 -8.91 -3.89 11.50
N LYS A 146 -7.60 -4.03 11.68
CA LYS A 146 -6.88 -3.34 12.77
C LYS A 146 -6.42 -1.94 12.41
N ASP A 147 -6.20 -1.71 11.12
CA ASP A 147 -5.75 -0.44 10.57
C ASP A 147 -6.40 -0.23 9.21
N ALA A 148 -7.00 0.94 9.00
CA ALA A 148 -7.77 1.31 7.81
C ALA A 148 -7.40 2.71 7.33
N VAL A 149 -7.48 2.93 6.02
CA VAL A 149 -7.30 4.24 5.38
C VAL A 149 -8.56 5.07 5.61
N PRO A 150 -8.45 6.30 6.15
CA PRO A 150 -9.61 7.19 6.32
C PRO A 150 -10.30 7.48 4.97
N GLN A 151 -11.63 7.60 4.97
CA GLN A 151 -12.50 7.91 3.80
C GLN A 151 -12.69 6.78 2.76
N MET A 152 -12.27 5.55 3.08
CA MET A 152 -12.65 4.36 2.33
C MET A 152 -13.88 3.71 2.97
N PRO A 153 -14.66 2.87 2.23
CA PRO A 153 -15.86 2.23 2.76
C PRO A 153 -15.60 1.20 3.87
N LEU A 154 -14.34 0.96 4.24
CA LEU A 154 -13.96 -0.03 5.23
C LEU A 154 -13.42 0.67 6.48
N GLU A 155 -14.00 0.33 7.63
CA GLU A 155 -13.68 0.99 8.90
C GLU A 155 -12.79 0.13 9.80
N ARG A 156 -12.07 0.79 10.71
CA ARG A 156 -11.29 0.10 11.73
C ARG A 156 -12.25 -0.65 12.66
N SER A 157 -11.85 -1.85 13.07
CA SER A 157 -12.62 -2.79 13.90
C SER A 157 -13.81 -3.46 13.21
N GLU A 158 -14.03 -3.21 11.91
CA GLU A 158 -15.02 -3.95 11.11
C GLU A 158 -14.58 -5.42 10.95
N VAL A 159 -15.55 -6.32 11.08
CA VAL A 159 -15.36 -7.76 10.88
C VAL A 159 -15.66 -8.08 9.41
N ILE A 160 -14.68 -8.65 8.72
CA ILE A 160 -14.74 -8.92 7.28
C ILE A 160 -14.34 -10.35 6.95
N ARG A 161 -14.68 -10.79 5.73
CA ARG A 161 -14.18 -12.03 5.13
C ARG A 161 -13.00 -11.69 4.22
N ALA A 162 -11.96 -12.51 4.26
CA ALA A 162 -10.81 -12.38 3.37
C ALA A 162 -10.32 -13.76 2.92
N VAL A 163 -9.81 -13.87 1.71
CA VAL A 163 -9.16 -15.09 1.21
C VAL A 163 -7.64 -14.94 1.30
N ILE A 164 -6.95 -15.98 1.74
CA ILE A 164 -5.48 -15.98 1.82
C ILE A 164 -4.90 -16.18 0.41
N VAL A 165 -4.04 -15.26 -0.02
CA VAL A 165 -3.44 -15.28 -1.36
C VAL A 165 -1.94 -15.55 -1.35
N ARG A 166 -1.27 -15.30 -0.21
CA ARG A 166 0.14 -15.59 0.01
C ARG A 166 0.38 -16.01 1.45
N THR A 167 1.33 -16.93 1.64
CA THR A 167 1.80 -17.35 2.95
C THR A 167 3.31 -17.55 2.97
N CYS A 168 3.94 -17.18 4.08
CA CYS A 168 5.33 -17.48 4.35
C CYS A 168 5.57 -18.98 4.63
N LYS A 169 4.50 -19.74 4.91
CA LYS A 169 4.62 -21.18 5.12
C LYS A 169 4.78 -21.87 3.77
N GLU A 170 5.80 -22.73 3.67
CA GLU A 170 6.07 -23.54 2.49
C GLU A 170 4.82 -24.31 2.04
N PHE A 171 4.44 -24.09 0.79
CA PHE A 171 3.40 -24.82 0.10
C PHE A 171 4.08 -25.76 -0.90
N LYS A 172 3.76 -27.05 -0.81
CA LYS A 172 4.32 -28.08 -1.70
C LYS A 172 3.31 -28.38 -2.80
N TYR A 173 3.74 -28.22 -4.04
CA TYR A 173 3.00 -28.70 -5.20
C TYR A 173 3.19 -30.23 -5.35
N GLU A 174 2.29 -30.90 -6.06
CA GLU A 174 2.38 -32.35 -6.34
C GLU A 174 3.71 -32.71 -7.05
N ASP A 175 4.29 -31.78 -7.81
CA ASP A 175 5.53 -31.92 -8.59
C ASP A 175 6.83 -31.48 -7.88
N ARG A 176 6.93 -31.68 -6.56
CA ARG A 176 8.14 -31.38 -5.72
C ARG A 176 8.59 -29.91 -5.67
N ILE A 177 7.91 -28.98 -6.34
CA ILE A 177 8.20 -27.54 -6.26
C ILE A 177 7.62 -26.99 -4.95
N ILE A 178 8.45 -26.26 -4.20
CA ILE A 178 8.06 -25.60 -2.95
C ILE A 178 7.98 -24.10 -3.19
N ILE A 179 6.77 -23.54 -3.03
CA ILE A 179 6.55 -22.10 -3.13
C ILE A 179 6.53 -21.53 -1.70
N ARG A 180 7.31 -20.47 -1.50
CA ARG A 180 7.36 -19.70 -0.25
C ARG A 180 7.36 -18.22 -0.57
N TYR A 181 6.44 -17.48 0.05
CA TYR A 181 6.37 -16.04 -0.08
C TYR A 181 7.10 -15.34 1.06
N ASP A 182 7.53 -14.09 0.81
CA ASP A 182 8.17 -13.26 1.84
C ASP A 182 7.17 -12.75 2.90
N ASP A 183 5.90 -12.61 2.53
CA ASP A 183 4.83 -12.07 3.37
C ASP A 183 3.55 -12.94 3.38
N ASN A 184 2.75 -12.77 4.44
CA ASN A 184 1.38 -13.28 4.50
C ASN A 184 0.44 -12.19 4.00
N ALA A 185 -0.39 -12.50 3.00
CA ALA A 185 -1.34 -11.55 2.44
C ALA A 185 -2.72 -12.19 2.21
N ALA A 186 -3.76 -11.38 2.39
CA ALA A 186 -5.13 -11.77 2.17
C ALA A 186 -5.90 -10.66 1.42
N VAL A 187 -6.86 -11.07 0.59
CA VAL A 187 -7.73 -10.19 -0.19
C VAL A 187 -9.12 -10.19 0.43
N ILE A 188 -9.67 -8.99 0.66
CA ILE A 188 -11.00 -8.81 1.23
C ILE A 188 -12.06 -9.22 0.20
N ILE A 189 -13.00 -10.05 0.63
CA ILE A 189 -14.10 -10.55 -0.20
C ILE A 189 -15.47 -10.17 0.37
N ASP A 190 -16.48 -10.20 -0.49
CA ASP A 190 -17.89 -10.13 -0.10
C ASP A 190 -18.41 -11.50 0.37
N GLN A 191 -19.73 -11.63 0.51
CA GLN A 191 -20.35 -12.90 0.91
C GLN A 191 -20.33 -13.96 -0.20
N GLU A 192 -20.31 -13.51 -1.46
CA GLU A 192 -20.36 -14.29 -2.70
C GLU A 192 -18.96 -14.75 -3.16
N GLY A 193 -17.89 -14.25 -2.53
CA GLY A 193 -16.50 -14.57 -2.85
C GLY A 193 -15.83 -13.60 -3.83
N ASN A 194 -16.49 -12.50 -4.21
CA ASN A 194 -15.88 -11.48 -5.08
C ASN A 194 -14.98 -10.54 -4.28
N PRO A 195 -13.88 -10.04 -4.87
CA PRO A 195 -13.01 -9.08 -4.20
C PRO A 195 -13.71 -7.72 -4.03
N LYS A 196 -13.67 -7.17 -2.81
CA LYS A 196 -14.13 -5.78 -2.55
C LYS A 196 -13.17 -4.73 -3.13
N GLY A 197 -11.91 -5.09 -3.37
CA GLY A 197 -10.88 -4.20 -3.89
C GLY A 197 -10.78 -4.25 -5.43
N THR A 198 -10.35 -3.14 -6.03
CA THR A 198 -10.20 -3.02 -7.50
C THR A 198 -8.89 -3.57 -8.06
N ARG A 199 -7.91 -3.92 -7.21
CA ARG A 199 -6.64 -4.52 -7.63
C ARG A 199 -5.95 -5.25 -6.49
N VAL A 200 -5.25 -6.33 -6.81
CA VAL A 200 -4.38 -7.09 -5.89
C VAL A 200 -2.92 -6.64 -6.03
N PHE A 201 -2.16 -6.71 -4.94
CA PHE A 201 -0.75 -6.31 -4.86
C PHE A 201 0.15 -7.51 -4.71
N GLY A 202 1.26 -7.50 -5.44
CA GLY A 202 2.26 -8.58 -5.42
C GLY A 202 1.83 -9.79 -6.23
N ALA A 203 2.77 -10.73 -6.38
CA ALA A 203 2.48 -12.03 -6.96
C ALA A 203 1.46 -12.79 -6.11
N ILE A 204 0.67 -13.63 -6.76
CA ILE A 204 -0.30 -14.51 -6.09
C ILE A 204 -0.08 -15.95 -6.53
N ALA A 205 -0.59 -16.88 -5.74
CA ALA A 205 -0.51 -18.29 -6.05
C ALA A 205 -1.52 -18.70 -7.15
N LYS A 206 -1.09 -19.54 -8.09
CA LYS A 206 -1.90 -20.04 -9.21
C LYS A 206 -3.11 -20.88 -8.76
N GLU A 207 -3.02 -21.53 -7.61
CA GLU A 207 -4.03 -22.40 -7.00
C GLU A 207 -5.36 -21.67 -6.75
N LEU A 208 -5.32 -20.33 -6.62
CA LEU A 208 -6.53 -19.52 -6.52
C LEU A 208 -7.44 -19.66 -7.75
N ARG A 209 -6.90 -20.05 -8.92
CA ARG A 209 -7.71 -20.31 -10.12
C ARG A 209 -8.52 -21.60 -9.99
N GLU A 210 -7.97 -22.63 -9.36
CA GLU A 210 -8.62 -23.92 -9.15
C GLU A 210 -9.73 -23.82 -8.08
N LEU A 211 -9.54 -22.93 -7.12
CA LEU A 211 -10.49 -22.65 -6.05
C LEU A 211 -11.57 -21.60 -6.43
N ASN A 212 -11.84 -21.41 -7.72
CA ASN A 212 -12.85 -20.50 -8.28
C ASN A 212 -12.64 -18.99 -7.99
N PHE A 213 -11.45 -18.55 -7.55
CA PHE A 213 -11.15 -17.14 -7.34
C PHE A 213 -10.63 -16.44 -8.61
N THR A 214 -11.20 -16.74 -9.77
CA THR A 214 -10.76 -16.25 -11.09
C THR A 214 -10.72 -14.72 -11.18
N LYS A 215 -11.69 -14.02 -10.54
CA LYS A 215 -11.72 -12.55 -10.47
C LYS A 215 -10.50 -11.98 -9.74
N ILE A 216 -10.07 -12.61 -8.65
CA ILE A 216 -8.88 -12.20 -7.88
C ILE A 216 -7.62 -12.43 -8.72
N VAL A 217 -7.56 -13.57 -9.41
CA VAL A 217 -6.43 -13.89 -10.30
C VAL A 217 -6.29 -12.87 -11.43
N SER A 218 -7.41 -12.44 -12.02
CA SER A 218 -7.42 -11.42 -13.07
C SER A 218 -6.98 -10.03 -12.59
N LEU A 219 -7.11 -9.73 -11.30
CA LEU A 219 -6.72 -8.44 -10.71
C LEU A 219 -5.25 -8.41 -10.27
N ALA A 220 -4.55 -9.54 -10.28
CA ALA A 220 -3.18 -9.63 -9.82
C ALA A 220 -2.18 -9.27 -10.93
N PRO A 221 -1.04 -8.64 -10.58
CA PRO A 221 -0.01 -8.32 -11.55
C PRO A 221 0.74 -9.55 -12.07
N GLU A 222 0.95 -10.56 -11.22
CA GLU A 222 1.75 -11.75 -11.50
C GLU A 222 1.16 -12.96 -10.75
N VAL A 223 1.24 -14.15 -11.35
CA VAL A 223 0.74 -15.41 -10.81
C VAL A 223 1.88 -16.42 -10.83
N LEU A 224 2.20 -17.02 -9.68
CA LEU A 224 3.26 -18.00 -9.47
C LEU A 224 2.69 -19.40 -9.30
#